data_AF-A0A5C8T1M1-F1
#
_entry.id   AF-A0A5C8T1M1-F1
#
_cell.length_a   1.000
_cell.length_b   1.000
_cell.length_c   1.000
_cell.angle_alpha   90.00
_cell.angle_beta   90.00
_cell.angle_gamma   90.00
#
_symmetry.space_group_name_H-M   'P 1'
#
loop_
_entity.id
_entity.type
_entity.pdbx_description
1 polymer ?
#
loop_
_entity_poly.entity_id
_entity_poly.type
_entity_poly.pdbx_seq_one_letter_code
_entity_poly.pdbx_strand_id
1 'polypeptide(L)'
;PATIVAVTDTAGKSSVADFVRQILSRIGRASASVGTVGIVTDRGAAYGSLTTPDPVTLHATLARLAADGITDLAMEASSHGIEQRRLDGVQLAAAGFTNLGRDHLDYHATIEDYLAAKLRLFTTLLPEGAPAIVNADGAYADRVIAVATAAGHDVRTTGRA
;
A
#
# COMPACT_ATOMS: atom_id res chain seq x y z
N PRO A 1 -6.82 7.61 10.10
CA PRO A 1 -7.77 6.49 10.34
C PRO A 1 -7.13 5.46 11.28
N ALA A 2 -7.92 4.66 11.99
CA ALA A 2 -7.40 3.71 12.98
C ALA A 2 -6.79 2.46 12.33
N THR A 3 -7.29 2.07 11.16
CA THR A 3 -6.77 0.93 10.38
C THR A 3 -6.35 1.43 9.01
N ILE A 4 -5.07 1.26 8.67
CA ILE A 4 -4.52 1.66 7.37
C ILE A 4 -3.81 0.45 6.76
N VAL A 5 -4.19 0.07 5.54
CA VAL A 5 -3.48 -0.95 4.76
C VAL A 5 -2.83 -0.31 3.55
N ALA A 6 -1.63 -0.79 3.21
CA ALA A 6 -0.88 -0.29 2.07
C ALA A 6 -0.68 -1.39 1.02
N VAL A 7 -0.79 -1.04 -0.26
CA VAL A 7 -0.55 -1.99 -1.35
C VAL A 7 0.52 -1.45 -2.27
N THR A 8 1.50 -2.29 -2.61
CA THR A 8 2.53 -1.97 -3.62
C THR A 8 2.56 -3.02 -4.71
N ASP A 9 2.76 -2.56 -5.95
CA ASP A 9 2.97 -3.40 -7.14
C ASP A 9 3.51 -2.57 -8.30
N THR A 10 3.74 -3.20 -9.45
CA THR A 10 3.88 -2.48 -10.72
C THR A 10 2.52 -2.00 -11.23
N ALA A 11 1.55 -2.90 -11.45
CA ALA A 11 0.21 -2.55 -11.91
C ALA A 11 -0.89 -3.18 -11.04
N GLY A 12 -1.95 -2.43 -10.74
CA GLY A 12 -3.11 -2.93 -9.98
C GLY A 12 -3.35 -2.28 -8.61
N LYS A 13 -2.40 -1.47 -8.11
CA LYS A 13 -2.49 -0.74 -6.82
C LYS A 13 -3.85 -0.07 -6.63
N SER A 14 -4.31 0.71 -7.61
CA SER A 14 -5.59 1.41 -7.56
C SER A 14 -6.78 0.47 -7.46
N SER A 15 -6.78 -0.63 -8.22
CA SER A 15 -7.85 -1.62 -8.19
C SER A 15 -7.92 -2.30 -6.83
N VAL A 16 -6.79 -2.74 -6.28
CA VAL A 16 -6.77 -3.40 -4.96
C VAL A 16 -7.16 -2.42 -3.86
N ALA A 17 -6.62 -1.20 -3.84
CA ALA A 17 -6.98 -0.19 -2.85
C ALA A 17 -8.48 0.13 -2.88
N ASP A 18 -9.06 0.26 -4.08
CA ASP A 18 -10.49 0.51 -4.22
C ASP A 18 -11.35 -0.71 -3.83
N PHE A 19 -10.95 -1.93 -4.20
CA PHE A 19 -11.68 -3.14 -3.78
C PHE A 19 -11.65 -3.34 -2.27
N VAL A 20 -10.52 -3.08 -1.61
CA VAL A 20 -10.45 -3.13 -0.14
C VAL A 20 -11.42 -2.13 0.48
N ARG A 21 -11.42 -0.87 0.01
CA ARG A 21 -12.40 0.14 0.45
C ARG A 21 -13.83 -0.36 0.24
N GLN A 22 -14.18 -0.84 -0.96
CA GLN A 22 -15.52 -1.33 -1.26
C GLN A 22 -15.95 -2.48 -0.34
N ILE A 23 -15.06 -3.44 -0.06
CA ILE A 23 -15.35 -4.56 0.83
C ILE A 23 -15.64 -4.03 2.24
N LEU A 24 -14.78 -3.16 2.78
CA LEU A 24 -14.93 -2.56 4.11
C LEU A 24 -16.24 -1.77 4.23
N SER A 25 -16.54 -0.94 3.23
CA SER A 25 -17.81 -0.22 3.09
C SER A 25 -19.02 -1.17 3.14
N ARG A 26 -19.00 -2.24 2.33
CA ARG A 26 -20.11 -3.20 2.24
C ARG A 26 -20.36 -3.98 3.52
N ILE A 27 -19.35 -4.12 4.39
CA ILE A 27 -19.51 -4.71 5.73
C ILE A 27 -19.79 -3.65 6.81
N GLY A 28 -20.16 -2.43 6.41
CA GLY A 28 -20.61 -1.36 7.30
C GLY A 28 -19.48 -0.55 7.96
N ARG A 29 -18.25 -0.62 7.45
CA ARG A 29 -17.12 0.15 8.00
C ARG A 29 -16.90 1.44 7.21
N ALA A 30 -16.72 2.55 7.92
CA ALA A 30 -16.45 3.84 7.31
C ALA A 30 -15.04 3.83 6.69
N SER A 31 -14.98 3.76 5.36
CA SER A 31 -13.74 3.47 4.65
C SER A 31 -13.39 4.50 3.58
N ALA A 32 -12.09 4.61 3.29
CA ALA A 32 -11.55 5.40 2.20
C ALA A 32 -10.48 4.62 1.41
N SER A 33 -10.23 5.06 0.18
CA SER A 33 -9.01 4.73 -0.56
C SER A 33 -8.25 6.00 -0.94
N VAL A 34 -6.92 5.94 -0.93
CA VAL A 34 -6.02 7.03 -1.33
C VAL A 34 -5.04 6.50 -2.36
N GLY A 35 -4.99 7.16 -3.52
CA GLY A 35 -4.16 6.68 -4.62
C GLY A 35 -4.18 7.55 -5.87
N THR A 36 -3.91 6.94 -7.01
CA THR A 36 -3.86 7.58 -8.33
C THR A 36 -5.16 8.28 -8.71
N VAL A 37 -6.30 7.74 -8.27
CA VAL A 37 -7.63 8.33 -8.49
C VAL A 37 -7.87 9.53 -7.56
N GLY A 38 -7.06 9.72 -6.53
CA GLY A 38 -7.28 10.67 -5.45
C GLY A 38 -7.82 9.97 -4.21
N ILE A 39 -8.70 10.66 -3.49
CA ILE A 39 -9.31 10.18 -2.25
C ILE A 39 -10.75 9.78 -2.55
N VAL A 40 -11.08 8.51 -2.35
CA VAL A 40 -12.44 8.00 -2.57
C VAL A 40 -13.02 7.53 -1.25
N THR A 41 -14.25 7.94 -0.96
CA THR A 41 -15.04 7.50 0.20
C THR A 41 -16.45 7.13 -0.27
N ASP A 42 -17.26 6.53 0.60
CA ASP A 42 -18.66 6.25 0.28
C ASP A 42 -19.53 7.52 0.14
N ARG A 43 -19.01 8.67 0.60
CA ARG A 43 -19.68 9.97 0.53
C ARG A 43 -19.28 10.77 -0.72
N GLY A 44 -18.34 10.26 -1.52
CA GLY A 44 -17.84 10.94 -2.71
C GLY A 44 -16.31 10.85 -2.86
N ALA A 45 -15.81 11.45 -3.94
CA ALA A 45 -14.40 11.45 -4.30
C ALA A 45 -13.84 12.87 -4.41
N ALA A 46 -12.62 13.06 -3.91
CA ALA A 46 -11.79 14.21 -4.17
C ALA A 46 -10.62 13.77 -5.06
N TYR A 47 -10.70 14.13 -6.35
CA TYR A 47 -9.68 13.78 -7.33
C TYR A 47 -8.39 14.58 -7.09
N GLY A 48 -7.24 13.92 -7.22
CA GLY A 48 -5.91 14.51 -6.99
C GLY A 48 -4.88 14.05 -8.03
N SER A 49 -3.66 14.61 -8.00
CA SER A 49 -2.66 14.42 -9.06
C SER A 49 -1.54 13.42 -8.76
N LEU A 50 -1.41 12.90 -7.54
CA LEU A 50 -0.30 12.03 -7.14
C LEU A 50 -0.79 10.71 -6.51
N THR A 51 -0.24 9.59 -6.99
CA THR A 51 -0.50 8.24 -6.45
C THR A 51 -0.18 8.12 -4.96
N THR A 52 0.89 8.77 -4.50
CA THR A 52 1.25 8.88 -3.09
C THR A 52 1.66 10.34 -2.82
N PRO A 53 0.87 11.13 -2.08
CA PRO A 53 1.20 12.53 -1.76
C PRO A 53 2.52 12.66 -0.99
N ASP A 54 3.11 13.86 -0.94
CA ASP A 54 4.25 14.14 -0.07
C ASP A 54 3.90 13.88 1.42
N PRO A 55 4.90 13.68 2.31
CA PRO A 55 4.62 13.25 3.68
C PRO A 55 3.69 14.20 4.45
N VAL A 56 3.86 15.52 4.30
CA VAL A 56 3.06 16.51 5.04
C VAL A 56 1.61 16.47 4.56
N THR A 57 1.40 16.48 3.24
CA THR A 57 0.06 16.39 2.63
C THR A 57 -0.61 15.06 2.96
N LEU A 58 0.15 13.95 2.95
CA LEU A 58 -0.36 12.63 3.32
C LEU A 58 -0.85 12.63 4.76
N HIS A 59 -0.02 13.01 5.72
CA HIS A 59 -0.40 13.01 7.14
C HIS A 59 -1.56 13.97 7.44
N ALA A 60 -1.59 15.15 6.81
CA ALA A 60 -2.73 16.07 6.92
C ALA A 60 -4.03 15.44 6.38
N THR A 61 -3.93 14.71 5.25
CA THR A 61 -5.05 13.96 4.67
C THR A 61 -5.53 12.85 5.61
N LEU A 62 -4.61 12.08 6.19
CA LEU A 62 -4.95 11.01 7.14
C LEU A 62 -5.65 11.57 8.39
N ALA A 63 -5.17 12.69 8.91
CA ALA A 63 -5.77 13.37 10.05
C ALA A 63 -7.19 13.85 9.73
N ARG A 64 -7.39 14.49 8.56
CA ARG A 64 -8.71 14.94 8.11
C ARG A 64 -9.68 13.77 7.94
N LEU A 65 -9.26 12.68 7.28
CA LEU A 65 -10.11 11.51 7.10
C LEU A 65 -10.54 10.91 8.46
N ALA A 66 -9.63 10.86 9.43
CA ALA A 66 -9.96 10.42 10.78
C ALA A 66 -11.00 11.34 11.45
N ALA A 67 -10.82 12.66 11.35
CA ALA A 67 -11.76 13.65 11.87
C ALA A 67 -13.14 13.56 11.20
N ASP A 68 -13.19 13.20 9.91
CA ASP A 68 -14.42 12.96 9.15
C ASP A 68 -15.10 11.61 9.50
N GLY A 69 -14.55 10.85 10.45
CA GLY A 69 -15.10 9.58 10.93
C GLY A 69 -14.72 8.36 10.08
N ILE A 70 -13.71 8.46 9.21
CA ILE A 70 -13.18 7.30 8.47
C ILE A 70 -12.33 6.46 9.42
N THR A 71 -12.74 5.20 9.61
CA THR A 71 -12.07 4.23 10.48
C THR A 71 -11.01 3.43 9.73
N ASP A 72 -11.24 3.17 8.45
CA ASP A 72 -10.40 2.30 7.63
C ASP A 72 -9.93 2.99 6.35
N LEU A 73 -8.68 2.73 5.98
CA LEU A 73 -8.09 3.28 4.77
C LEU A 73 -7.28 2.21 4.03
N ALA A 74 -7.47 2.12 2.72
CA ALA A 74 -6.54 1.43 1.83
C ALA A 74 -5.75 2.48 1.03
N MET A 75 -4.42 2.36 0.97
CA MET A 75 -3.60 3.33 0.24
C MET A 75 -2.61 2.68 -0.73
N GLU A 76 -2.39 3.35 -1.85
CA GLU A 76 -1.35 2.98 -2.80
C GLU A 76 0.03 3.41 -2.29
N ALA A 77 0.94 2.43 -2.20
CA ALA A 77 2.34 2.63 -1.86
C ALA A 77 3.19 2.50 -3.13
N SER A 78 3.33 3.61 -3.87
CA SER A 78 4.21 3.66 -5.04
C SER A 78 5.67 3.46 -4.64
N SER A 79 6.51 2.92 -5.52
CA SER A 79 7.96 2.78 -5.25
C SER A 79 8.60 4.13 -4.95
N HIS A 80 8.23 5.16 -5.73
CA HIS A 80 8.64 6.54 -5.50
C HIS A 80 8.22 7.02 -4.10
N GLY A 81 6.97 6.80 -3.71
CA GLY A 81 6.47 7.20 -2.40
C GLY A 81 7.20 6.50 -1.25
N ILE A 82 7.49 5.20 -1.41
CA ILE A 82 8.21 4.42 -0.39
C ILE A 82 9.67 4.88 -0.29
N GLU A 83 10.37 5.03 -1.42
CA GLU A 83 11.78 5.42 -1.44
C GLU A 83 11.98 6.86 -0.95
N GLN A 84 11.09 7.78 -1.35
CA GLN A 84 11.12 9.18 -0.92
C GLN A 84 10.55 9.38 0.49
N ARG A 85 10.31 8.31 1.24
CA ARG A 85 9.86 8.34 2.64
C ARG A 85 8.52 9.07 2.84
N ARG A 86 7.66 9.07 1.82
CA ARG A 86 6.34 9.73 1.88
C ARG A 86 5.40 9.06 2.87
N LEU A 87 5.52 7.74 3.04
CA LEU A 87 4.71 6.94 3.96
C LEU A 87 5.31 6.84 5.38
N ASP A 88 6.45 7.46 5.64
CA ASP A 88 7.10 7.33 6.95
C ASP A 88 6.21 7.91 8.06
N GLY A 89 6.10 7.19 9.17
CA GLY A 89 5.22 7.52 10.30
C GLY A 89 3.77 7.08 10.14
N VAL A 90 3.34 6.61 8.96
CA VAL A 90 2.02 6.01 8.79
C VAL A 90 1.96 4.67 9.55
N GLN A 91 1.00 4.54 10.46
CA GLN A 91 0.81 3.32 11.24
C GLN A 91 0.03 2.29 10.42
N LEU A 92 0.76 1.38 9.75
CA LEU A 92 0.17 0.34 8.91
C LEU A 92 -0.31 -0.85 9.74
N ALA A 93 -1.51 -1.33 9.42
CA ALA A 93 -2.10 -2.54 9.99
C ALA A 93 -1.85 -3.79 9.14
N ALA A 94 -1.59 -3.63 7.84
CA ALA A 94 -1.21 -4.70 6.92
C ALA A 94 -0.58 -4.11 5.65
N ALA A 95 0.18 -4.93 4.92
CA ALA A 95 0.69 -4.58 3.60
C ALA A 95 0.46 -5.69 2.56
N GLY A 96 0.23 -5.29 1.31
CA GLY A 96 0.04 -6.20 0.17
C GLY A 96 1.05 -6.00 -0.95
N PHE A 97 1.52 -7.10 -1.54
CA PHE A 97 2.29 -7.13 -2.78
C PHE A 97 1.61 -8.03 -3.81
N THR A 98 1.38 -7.50 -5.03
CA THR A 98 0.62 -8.25 -6.06
C THR A 98 1.46 -8.69 -7.26
N ASN A 99 2.38 -7.85 -7.76
CA ASN A 99 3.26 -8.17 -8.88
C ASN A 99 4.43 -7.18 -9.00
N LEU A 100 5.49 -7.61 -9.67
CA LEU A 100 6.57 -6.76 -10.17
C LEU A 100 6.84 -7.05 -11.65
N GLY A 101 6.58 -6.06 -12.50
CA GLY A 101 6.96 -6.02 -13.91
C GLY A 101 7.97 -4.91 -14.21
N ARG A 102 8.36 -4.76 -15.48
CA ARG A 102 9.31 -3.73 -15.93
C ARG A 102 8.61 -2.37 -16.11
N ASP A 103 8.85 -1.46 -15.17
CA ASP A 103 8.30 -0.11 -15.14
C ASP A 103 9.24 0.82 -14.33
N HIS A 104 9.08 2.14 -14.47
CA HIS A 104 9.80 3.17 -13.72
C HIS A 104 11.34 3.08 -13.75
N LEU A 105 11.92 2.54 -14.83
CA LEU A 105 13.37 2.40 -14.99
C LEU A 105 14.10 3.70 -15.40
N ASP A 106 13.33 4.74 -15.71
CA ASP A 106 13.79 6.12 -15.82
C ASP A 106 14.15 6.73 -14.46
N TYR A 107 13.58 6.18 -13.38
CA TYR A 107 13.84 6.59 -12.01
C TYR A 107 14.67 5.55 -11.24
N HIS A 108 14.33 4.26 -11.34
CA HIS A 108 15.07 3.15 -10.74
C HIS A 108 16.10 2.61 -11.74
N ALA A 109 17.40 2.70 -11.43
CA ALA A 109 18.45 2.32 -12.36
C ALA A 109 18.36 0.84 -12.81
N THR A 110 17.87 -0.03 -11.93
CA THR A 110 17.67 -1.45 -12.22
C THR A 110 16.33 -1.97 -11.67
N ILE A 111 15.90 -3.15 -12.16
CA ILE A 111 14.75 -3.87 -11.58
C ILE A 111 15.02 -4.25 -10.12
N GLU A 112 16.28 -4.48 -9.76
CA GLU A 112 16.68 -4.77 -8.38
C GLU A 112 16.49 -3.56 -7.47
N ASP A 113 16.86 -2.36 -7.93
CA ASP A 113 16.61 -1.11 -7.20
C ASP A 113 15.09 -0.87 -7.04
N TYR A 114 14.34 -1.12 -8.12
CA TYR A 114 12.89 -0.98 -8.11
C TYR A 114 12.21 -1.94 -7.12
N LEU A 115 12.67 -3.20 -7.07
CA LEU A 115 12.21 -4.18 -6.08
C LEU A 115 12.62 -3.75 -4.68
N ALA A 116 13.87 -3.35 -4.47
CA ALA A 116 14.39 -2.91 -3.16
C ALA A 116 13.56 -1.74 -2.60
N ALA A 117 13.19 -0.77 -3.44
CA ALA A 117 12.31 0.33 -3.07
C ALA A 117 10.95 -0.19 -2.55
N LYS A 118 10.35 -1.20 -3.18
CA LYS A 118 9.09 -1.79 -2.71
C LYS A 118 9.27 -2.63 -1.44
N LEU A 119 10.37 -3.37 -1.33
CA LEU A 119 10.67 -4.21 -0.17
C LEU A 119 10.76 -3.40 1.13
N ARG A 120 11.13 -2.11 1.06
CA ARG A 120 11.09 -1.19 2.20
C ARG A 120 9.71 -1.10 2.87
N LEU A 121 8.62 -1.34 2.12
CA LEU A 121 7.28 -1.45 2.71
C LEU A 121 7.23 -2.54 3.79
N PHE A 122 7.88 -3.67 3.54
CA PHE A 122 7.91 -4.81 4.46
C PHE A 122 9.06 -4.72 5.46
N THR A 123 10.25 -4.25 5.06
CA THR A 123 11.41 -4.24 5.97
C THR A 123 11.44 -3.07 6.94
N THR A 124 10.71 -1.99 6.66
CA THR A 124 10.81 -0.74 7.43
C THR A 124 9.47 -0.17 7.86
N LEU A 125 8.46 -0.19 6.98
CA LEU A 125 7.20 0.53 7.22
C LEU A 125 6.13 -0.32 7.90
N LEU A 126 6.03 -1.59 7.55
CA LEU A 126 5.09 -2.52 8.18
C LEU A 126 5.61 -2.91 9.57
N PRO A 127 4.81 -2.75 10.65
CA PRO A 127 5.21 -3.18 11.98
C PRO A 127 5.45 -4.70 12.05
N GLU A 128 6.42 -5.12 12.85
CA GLU A 128 6.70 -6.54 13.10
C GLU A 128 5.44 -7.29 13.58
N GLY A 129 5.24 -8.50 13.08
CA GLY A 129 4.07 -9.33 13.36
C GLY A 129 2.80 -8.94 12.61
N ALA A 130 2.79 -7.82 11.87
CA ALA A 130 1.63 -7.43 11.08
C ALA A 130 1.47 -8.33 9.83
N PRO A 131 0.24 -8.51 9.31
CA PRO A 131 0.01 -9.32 8.12
C PRO A 131 0.68 -8.74 6.86
N ALA A 132 1.42 -9.61 6.16
CA ALA A 132 2.00 -9.33 4.84
C ALA A 132 1.37 -10.26 3.81
N ILE A 133 0.56 -9.71 2.90
CA ILE A 133 -0.17 -10.47 1.88
C ILE A 133 0.64 -10.45 0.58
N VAL A 134 1.01 -11.62 0.07
CA VAL A 134 1.82 -11.73 -1.16
C VAL A 134 1.11 -12.62 -2.18
N ASN A 135 0.94 -12.12 -3.39
CA ASN A 135 0.52 -12.97 -4.50
C ASN A 135 1.67 -13.88 -4.96
N ALA A 136 1.57 -15.18 -4.71
CA ALA A 136 2.61 -16.17 -4.97
C ALA A 136 2.80 -16.48 -6.46
N ASP A 137 1.78 -16.25 -7.29
CA ASP A 137 1.86 -16.49 -8.74
C ASP A 137 2.79 -15.48 -9.48
N GLY A 138 3.20 -14.41 -8.79
CA GLY A 138 3.93 -13.29 -9.37
C GLY A 138 5.44 -13.49 -9.42
N ALA A 139 6.10 -12.92 -10.44
CA ALA A 139 7.55 -12.79 -10.44
C ALA A 139 8.03 -12.07 -9.16
N TYR A 140 9.16 -12.53 -8.62
CA TYR A 140 9.78 -12.02 -7.39
C TYR A 140 8.98 -12.28 -6.10
N ALA A 141 7.84 -12.98 -6.14
CA ALA A 141 7.05 -13.31 -4.95
C ALA A 141 7.88 -14.04 -3.88
N ASP A 142 8.69 -15.03 -4.27
CA ASP A 142 9.58 -15.77 -3.36
C ASP A 142 10.50 -14.84 -2.56
N ARG A 143 11.03 -13.80 -3.22
CA ARG A 143 11.91 -12.82 -2.57
C ARG A 143 11.14 -11.94 -1.61
N VAL A 144 9.93 -11.51 -1.98
CA VAL A 144 9.06 -10.72 -1.09
C VAL A 144 8.64 -11.55 0.13
N ILE A 145 8.26 -12.82 -0.07
CA ILE A 145 7.91 -13.77 1.00
C ILE A 145 9.10 -13.96 1.94
N ALA A 146 10.29 -14.23 1.40
CA ALA A 146 11.50 -14.43 2.21
C ALA A 146 11.83 -13.17 3.03
N VAL A 147 11.78 -11.99 2.43
CA VAL A 147 12.05 -10.72 3.11
C VAL A 147 11.01 -10.41 4.18
N ALA A 148 9.72 -10.60 3.88
CA ALA A 148 8.65 -10.35 4.84
C ALA A 148 8.72 -11.33 6.02
N THR A 149 9.04 -12.60 5.76
CA THR A 149 9.24 -13.61 6.80
C THR A 149 10.44 -13.26 7.69
N ALA A 150 11.57 -12.88 7.09
CA ALA A 150 12.76 -12.47 7.82
C ALA A 150 12.54 -11.18 8.65
N ALA A 151 11.62 -10.32 8.23
CA ALA A 151 11.20 -9.13 8.97
C ALA A 151 10.15 -9.43 10.08
N GLY A 152 9.79 -10.70 10.31
CA GLY A 152 8.92 -11.13 11.39
C GLY A 152 7.42 -10.97 11.12
N HIS A 153 7.00 -10.84 9.86
CA HIS A 153 5.59 -10.66 9.50
C HIS A 153 4.78 -11.95 9.46
N ASP A 154 3.47 -11.85 9.70
CA ASP A 154 2.51 -12.94 9.41
C ASP A 154 2.27 -13.00 7.90
N VAL A 155 3.12 -13.76 7.20
CA VAL A 155 3.06 -13.89 5.74
C VAL A 155 1.90 -14.79 5.33
N ARG A 156 1.03 -14.25 4.48
CA ARG A 156 -0.11 -14.96 3.88
C ARG A 156 -0.04 -14.85 2.38
N THR A 157 -0.24 -15.97 1.68
CA THR A 157 -0.17 -15.99 0.22
C THR A 157 -1.53 -16.13 -0.43
N THR A 158 -1.65 -15.57 -1.63
CA THR A 158 -2.72 -15.87 -2.59
C THR A 158 -2.12 -16.50 -3.84
N GLY A 159 -2.92 -17.18 -4.66
CA GLY A 159 -2.41 -17.86 -5.86
C GLY A 159 -1.95 -19.29 -5.58
N ARG A 160 -1.30 -19.92 -6.56
CA ARG A 160 -0.77 -21.28 -6.42
C ARG A 160 0.66 -21.20 -5.88
N ALA A 161 0.87 -21.77 -4.69
CA ALA A 161 2.19 -21.99 -4.13
C ALA A 161 2.88 -23.18 -4.82
#